data_AF-A0A3R6N3S1-F1
#
_entry.id   AF-A0A3R6N3S1-F1
#
_cell.length_a   1.000
_cell.length_b   1.000
_cell.length_c   1.000
_cell.angle_alpha   90.00
_cell.angle_beta   90.00
_cell.angle_gamma   90.00
#
_symmetry.space_group_name_H-M   'P 1'
#
loop_
_entity.id
_entity.type
_entity.pdbx_description
1 polymer ?
#
loop_
_entity_poly.entity_id
_entity_poly.type
_entity_poly.pdbx_seq_one_letter_code
_entity_poly.pdbx_strand_id
1 'polypeptide(L)'
;MAKYELGAIYKINGRSGELYYVRLLTNDCYGVFSSLEGELNEETFAQTHYRLYFSCNSFPIKRGIWEKVVSSPNCTDIARWQRPQYLANFANFNMKLFLDQCRVFHEDGNLYQCESKEEFIRLVKSGKILFCFNTYEIIPDFLMRYYKDFPNSYIVNKDFIHSGTLEYQKEQTNVLKELGFDIGNLL
;
A
#
# COMPACT_ATOMS: atom_id res chain seq x y z
N MET A 1 -24.29 -5.52 14.16
CA MET A 1 -22.99 -4.89 14.40
C MET A 1 -22.62 -4.05 13.20
N ALA A 2 -22.10 -2.83 13.41
CA ALA A 2 -21.62 -2.01 12.31
C ALA A 2 -20.53 -2.78 11.54
N LYS A 3 -20.77 -3.00 10.24
CA LYS A 3 -19.78 -3.62 9.34
C LYS A 3 -18.57 -2.71 9.18
N TYR A 4 -18.78 -1.40 9.28
CA TYR A 4 -17.76 -0.37 9.18
C TYR A 4 -17.40 0.15 10.58
N GLU A 5 -16.15 -0.05 10.98
CA GLU A 5 -15.66 0.28 12.30
C GLU A 5 -14.19 0.67 12.21
N LEU A 6 -13.89 1.93 12.52
CA LEU A 6 -12.55 2.49 12.51
C LEU A 6 -11.65 1.72 13.50
N GLY A 7 -10.45 1.35 13.05
CA GLY A 7 -9.50 0.57 13.85
C GLY A 7 -9.76 -0.94 13.89
N ALA A 8 -10.90 -1.41 13.38
CA ALA A 8 -11.16 -2.84 13.28
C ALA A 8 -10.34 -3.51 12.17
N ILE A 9 -10.22 -4.82 12.27
CA ILE A 9 -9.40 -5.65 11.39
C ILE A 9 -10.29 -6.56 10.57
N TYR A 10 -9.98 -6.60 9.27
CA TYR A 10 -10.77 -7.30 8.27
C TYR A 10 -9.88 -8.26 7.49
N LYS A 11 -10.48 -9.37 7.06
CA LYS A 11 -9.84 -10.41 6.26
C LYS A 11 -10.16 -10.22 4.78
N ILE A 12 -9.14 -10.35 3.94
CA ILE A 12 -9.22 -10.41 2.48
C ILE A 12 -8.71 -11.78 2.05
N ASN A 13 -9.54 -12.52 1.32
CA ASN A 13 -9.14 -13.79 0.71
C ASN A 13 -8.36 -13.49 -0.58
N GLY A 14 -7.14 -14.01 -0.67
CA GLY A 14 -6.33 -14.07 -1.88
C GLY A 14 -6.91 -15.05 -2.90
N ARG A 15 -6.42 -14.99 -4.15
CA ARG A 15 -6.87 -15.89 -5.22
C ARG A 15 -6.41 -17.33 -5.04
N SER A 16 -5.26 -17.54 -4.42
CA SER A 16 -4.64 -18.86 -4.28
C SER A 16 -4.77 -19.42 -2.85
N GLY A 17 -5.72 -18.90 -2.09
CA GLY A 17 -6.00 -19.33 -0.71
C GLY A 17 -5.20 -18.58 0.36
N GLU A 18 -4.34 -17.63 -0.02
CA GLU A 18 -3.68 -16.74 0.95
C GLU A 18 -4.70 -15.88 1.70
N LEU A 19 -4.37 -15.51 2.92
CA LEU A 19 -5.16 -14.61 3.74
C LEU A 19 -4.36 -13.34 4.02
N TYR A 20 -4.99 -12.20 3.77
CA TYR A 20 -4.45 -10.89 4.12
C TYR A 20 -5.34 -10.23 5.16
N TYR A 21 -4.73 -9.49 6.07
CA TYR A 21 -5.43 -8.77 7.11
C TYR A 21 -5.18 -7.28 6.95
N VAL A 22 -6.23 -6.49 7.08
CA VAL A 22 -6.17 -5.05 6.92
C VAL A 22 -6.84 -4.36 8.10
N ARG A 23 -6.23 -3.28 8.61
CA ARG A 23 -6.88 -2.37 9.55
C ARG A 23 -7.50 -1.21 8.79
N LEU A 24 -8.75 -0.88 9.11
CA LEU A 24 -9.37 0.36 8.65
C LEU A 24 -8.79 1.55 9.45
N LEU A 25 -8.20 2.50 8.74
CA LEU A 25 -7.62 3.74 9.25
C LEU A 25 -8.49 4.94 8.82
N THR A 26 -8.13 6.13 9.28
CA THR A 26 -8.81 7.37 8.88
C THR A 26 -8.76 7.59 7.35
N ASN A 27 -9.76 8.30 6.83
CA ASN A 27 -9.92 8.60 5.39
C ASN A 27 -10.03 7.38 4.47
N ASP A 28 -10.78 6.35 4.93
CA ASP A 28 -11.03 5.10 4.19
C ASP A 28 -9.72 4.46 3.65
N CYS A 29 -8.62 4.66 4.38
CA CYS A 29 -7.32 4.05 4.15
C CYS A 29 -7.24 2.70 4.87
N TYR A 30 -6.59 1.73 4.25
CA TYR A 30 -6.39 0.39 4.77
C TYR A 30 -4.90 0.14 4.93
N GLY A 31 -4.47 -0.16 6.15
CA GLY A 31 -3.13 -0.66 6.42
C GLY A 31 -3.12 -2.18 6.35
N VAL A 32 -2.41 -2.76 5.39
CA VAL A 32 -2.27 -4.22 5.27
C VAL A 32 -1.15 -4.66 6.19
N PHE A 33 -1.43 -5.58 7.11
CA PHE A 33 -0.41 -6.10 8.02
C PHE A 33 0.66 -6.92 7.28
N SER A 34 1.87 -6.97 7.81
CA SER A 34 2.83 -8.01 7.43
C SER A 34 2.34 -9.41 7.83
N SER A 35 3.05 -10.45 7.35
CA SER A 35 2.69 -11.83 7.68
C SER A 35 2.63 -12.01 9.19
N LEU A 36 1.53 -12.57 9.65
CA LEU A 36 1.27 -12.82 11.07
C LEU A 36 1.70 -14.24 11.41
N GLU A 37 2.25 -14.42 12.60
CA GLU A 37 2.34 -15.72 13.27
C GLU A 37 1.55 -15.62 14.58
N GLY A 38 0.74 -16.64 14.89
CA GLY A 38 -0.04 -16.70 16.14
C GLY A 38 -1.54 -16.45 15.98
N GLU A 39 -2.18 -16.08 17.11
CA GLU A 39 -3.63 -15.92 17.20
C GLU A 39 -4.12 -14.59 16.61
N LEU A 40 -5.37 -14.57 16.14
CA LEU A 40 -6.01 -13.38 15.60
C LEU A 40 -6.60 -12.52 16.72
N ASN A 41 -5.74 -11.77 17.42
CA ASN A 41 -6.15 -10.87 18.49
C ASN A 41 -5.44 -9.50 18.39
N GLU A 42 -5.96 -8.50 19.10
CA GLU A 42 -5.43 -7.12 19.03
C GLU A 42 -3.98 -7.02 19.53
N GLU A 43 -3.52 -7.89 20.43
CA GLU A 43 -2.14 -7.88 20.92
C GLU A 43 -1.16 -8.22 19.80
N THR A 44 -1.41 -9.32 19.08
CA THR A 44 -0.62 -9.72 17.90
C THR A 44 -0.61 -8.63 16.83
N PHE A 45 -1.78 -8.04 16.55
CA PHE A 45 -1.89 -6.99 15.53
C PHE A 45 -1.26 -5.65 15.95
N ALA A 46 -1.25 -5.31 17.23
CA ALA A 46 -0.59 -4.10 17.72
C ALA A 46 0.93 -4.16 17.56
N GLN A 47 1.52 -5.36 17.62
CA GLN A 47 2.95 -5.59 17.41
C GLN A 47 3.32 -5.80 15.93
N THR A 48 2.32 -6.01 15.07
CA THR A 48 2.53 -6.26 13.65
C THR A 48 2.50 -4.96 12.85
N HIS A 49 3.56 -4.69 12.11
CA HIS A 49 3.68 -3.50 11.27
C HIS A 49 2.87 -3.65 9.99
N TYR A 50 2.31 -2.53 9.49
CA TYR A 50 1.73 -2.49 8.16
C TYR A 50 2.80 -2.57 7.07
N ARG A 51 2.56 -3.45 6.10
CA ARG A 51 3.40 -3.67 4.94
C ARG A 51 3.12 -2.71 3.80
N LEU A 52 1.85 -2.45 3.49
CA LEU A 52 1.44 -1.53 2.42
C LEU A 52 0.10 -0.87 2.74
N TYR A 53 -0.23 0.18 1.99
CA TYR A 53 -1.41 1.01 2.24
C TYR A 53 -2.23 1.19 0.95
N PHE A 54 -3.55 1.14 1.06
CA PHE A 54 -4.43 1.44 -0.06
C PHE A 54 -5.74 2.08 0.38
N SER A 55 -6.46 2.69 -0.55
CA SER A 55 -7.87 3.07 -0.42
C SER A 55 -8.69 2.35 -1.49
N CYS A 56 -10.01 2.24 -1.28
CA CYS A 56 -10.88 1.55 -2.23
C CYS A 56 -12.25 2.22 -2.36
N ASN A 57 -12.54 2.76 -3.54
CA ASN A 57 -13.75 3.55 -3.82
C ASN A 57 -15.03 2.71 -3.85
N SER A 58 -14.92 1.38 -4.01
CA SER A 58 -16.07 0.48 -3.97
C SER A 58 -16.52 0.12 -2.55
N PHE A 59 -15.86 0.66 -1.51
CA PHE A 59 -16.19 0.51 -0.09
C PHE A 59 -16.51 -0.94 0.35
N PRO A 60 -15.57 -1.90 0.17
CA PRO A 60 -15.82 -3.32 0.42
C PRO A 60 -16.30 -3.63 1.83
N ILE A 61 -15.80 -2.92 2.84
CA ILE A 61 -16.24 -3.07 4.24
C ILE A 61 -17.70 -2.63 4.42
N LYS A 62 -18.06 -1.44 3.92
CA LYS A 62 -19.44 -0.92 4.03
C LYS A 62 -20.42 -1.87 3.32
N ARG A 63 -19.98 -2.52 2.23
CA ARG A 63 -20.74 -3.54 1.50
C ARG A 63 -20.72 -4.93 2.16
N GLY A 64 -19.88 -5.16 3.17
CA GLY A 64 -19.72 -6.45 3.84
C GLY A 64 -19.06 -7.53 3.00
N ILE A 65 -18.21 -7.13 2.05
CA ILE A 65 -17.40 -8.04 1.24
C ILE A 65 -16.25 -8.60 2.07
N TRP A 66 -15.61 -7.76 2.88
CA TRP A 66 -14.54 -8.17 3.78
C TRP A 66 -15.09 -8.47 5.16
N GLU A 67 -14.70 -9.62 5.68
CA GLU A 67 -15.15 -10.14 6.97
C GLU A 67 -14.36 -9.45 8.08
N LYS A 68 -15.07 -8.89 9.07
CA LYS A 68 -14.44 -8.36 10.29
C LYS A 68 -14.02 -9.53 11.18
N VAL A 69 -12.74 -9.59 11.53
CA VAL A 69 -12.15 -10.66 12.34
C VAL A 69 -11.79 -10.20 13.76
N VAL A 70 -11.42 -8.93 13.93
CA VAL A 70 -11.15 -8.33 15.25
C VAL A 70 -11.83 -6.97 15.30
N SER A 71 -12.59 -6.71 16.37
CA SER A 71 -13.22 -5.40 16.59
C SER A 71 -12.20 -4.38 17.07
N SER A 72 -12.47 -3.10 16.83
CA SER A 72 -11.62 -2.03 17.30
C SER A 72 -11.65 -1.97 18.83
N PRO A 73 -10.50 -1.88 19.51
CA PRO A 73 -10.49 -1.72 20.97
C PRO A 73 -11.11 -0.39 21.42
N ASN A 74 -11.06 0.65 20.56
CA ASN A 74 -11.80 1.89 20.76
C ASN A 74 -12.00 2.60 19.41
N CYS A 75 -13.15 2.41 18.76
CA CYS A 75 -13.43 3.00 17.44
C CYS A 75 -13.61 4.53 17.45
N THR A 76 -13.73 5.15 18.63
CA THR A 76 -13.85 6.62 18.78
C THR A 76 -12.50 7.32 18.92
N ASP A 77 -11.42 6.57 19.13
CA ASP A 77 -10.05 7.08 19.22
C ASP A 77 -9.46 7.31 17.82
N ILE A 78 -9.84 8.43 17.21
CA ILE A 78 -9.43 8.79 15.84
C ILE A 78 -7.90 8.91 15.75
N ALA A 79 -7.26 9.48 16.77
CA ALA A 79 -5.81 9.71 16.79
C ALA A 79 -5.03 8.39 16.75
N ARG A 80 -5.50 7.36 17.45
CA ARG A 80 -4.89 6.02 17.40
C ARG A 80 -4.98 5.37 16.03
N TRP A 81 -6.07 5.61 15.30
CA TRP A 81 -6.32 5.00 13.98
C TRP A 81 -5.95 5.90 12.81
N GLN A 82 -5.17 6.94 13.09
CA GLN A 82 -4.68 7.85 12.08
C GLN A 82 -3.83 7.10 11.06
N ARG A 83 -4.12 7.30 9.77
CA ARG A 83 -3.22 6.84 8.69
C ARG A 83 -1.87 7.57 8.79
N PRO A 84 -0.79 7.05 8.17
CA PRO A 84 0.48 7.77 8.12
C PRO A 84 0.32 9.18 7.53
N GLN A 85 1.05 10.14 8.12
CA GLN A 85 1.03 11.55 7.72
C GLN A 85 1.30 11.73 6.23
N TYR A 86 2.28 11.01 5.69
CA TYR A 86 2.64 11.07 4.28
C TYR A 86 2.68 9.66 3.68
N LEU A 87 1.99 9.50 2.55
CA LEU A 87 2.11 8.34 1.68
C LEU A 87 2.41 8.81 0.25
N ALA A 88 3.48 8.31 -0.35
CA ALA A 88 3.88 8.65 -1.71
C ALA A 88 2.79 8.27 -2.73
N ASN A 89 2.53 9.19 -3.66
CA ASN A 89 1.81 8.89 -4.89
C ASN A 89 2.83 8.36 -5.91
N PHE A 90 2.95 7.04 -6.01
CA PHE A 90 3.96 6.40 -6.85
C PHE A 90 3.38 5.17 -7.55
N ALA A 91 3.65 5.04 -8.85
CA ALA A 91 3.34 3.83 -9.59
C ALA A 91 4.48 3.34 -10.49
N ASN A 92 4.60 2.02 -10.59
CA ASN A 92 5.69 1.33 -11.27
C ASN A 92 5.57 1.32 -12.80
N PHE A 93 4.41 1.68 -13.37
CA PHE A 93 4.19 1.75 -14.82
C PHE A 93 4.61 3.08 -15.46
N ASN A 94 4.96 4.10 -14.65
CA ASN A 94 5.48 5.37 -15.15
C ASN A 94 6.32 6.05 -14.06
N MET A 95 7.38 5.37 -13.59
CA MET A 95 8.12 5.81 -12.41
C MET A 95 8.69 7.22 -12.55
N LYS A 96 9.13 7.63 -13.75
CA LYS A 96 9.64 8.97 -14.02
C LYS A 96 8.60 10.04 -13.72
N LEU A 97 7.38 9.90 -14.24
CA LEU A 97 6.32 10.87 -14.02
C LEU A 97 6.07 11.09 -12.52
N PHE A 98 5.94 10.00 -11.76
CA PHE A 98 5.68 10.11 -10.33
C PHE A 98 6.87 10.69 -9.55
N LEU A 99 8.10 10.33 -9.95
CA LEU A 99 9.31 10.87 -9.34
C LEU A 99 9.50 12.36 -9.64
N ASP A 100 9.17 12.81 -10.85
CA ASP A 100 9.22 14.23 -11.24
C ASP A 100 8.11 15.04 -10.55
N GLN A 101 6.91 14.47 -10.42
CA GLN A 101 5.80 15.09 -9.71
C GLN A 101 6.05 15.20 -8.21
N CYS A 102 6.69 14.19 -7.61
CA CYS A 102 7.09 14.18 -6.20
C CYS A 102 5.92 14.54 -5.27
N ARG A 103 4.76 13.89 -5.45
CA ARG A 103 3.53 14.18 -4.70
C ARG A 103 3.24 13.15 -3.62
N VAL A 104 2.70 13.61 -2.51
CA VAL A 104 2.32 12.77 -1.36
C VAL A 104 0.86 12.99 -1.00
N PHE A 105 0.17 11.91 -0.64
CA PHE A 105 -1.11 11.99 0.04
C PHE A 105 -0.85 12.31 1.51
N HIS A 106 -1.31 13.47 1.94
CA HIS A 106 -1.26 13.86 3.34
C HIS A 106 -2.35 13.12 4.14
N GLU A 107 -2.25 13.17 5.47
CA GLU A 107 -3.18 12.48 6.35
C GLU A 107 -4.63 12.97 6.25
N ASP A 108 -4.85 14.19 5.76
CA ASP A 108 -6.18 14.76 5.45
C ASP A 108 -6.82 14.12 4.20
N GLY A 109 -6.09 13.26 3.49
CA GLY A 109 -6.52 12.58 2.27
C GLY A 109 -6.22 13.33 0.98
N ASN A 110 -5.72 14.57 1.04
CA ASN A 110 -5.43 15.39 -0.13
C ASN A 110 -4.00 15.17 -0.64
N LEU A 111 -3.76 15.58 -1.89
CA LEU A 111 -2.48 15.43 -2.56
C LEU A 111 -1.69 16.74 -2.52
N TYR A 112 -0.46 16.68 -1.98
CA TYR A 112 0.43 17.84 -1.85
C TYR A 112 1.78 17.57 -2.52
N GLN A 113 2.53 18.64 -2.73
CA GLN A 113 3.94 18.54 -3.08
C GLN A 113 4.71 17.99 -1.86
N CYS A 114 5.58 17.00 -2.08
CA CYS A 114 6.48 16.54 -1.03
C CYS A 114 7.53 17.62 -0.72
N GLU A 115 7.98 17.68 0.53
CA GLU A 115 8.95 18.66 1.00
C GLU A 115 10.28 18.61 0.23
N SER A 116 10.70 17.41 -0.19
CA SER A 116 11.86 17.20 -1.04
C SER A 116 11.77 15.91 -1.84
N LYS A 117 12.61 15.81 -2.88
CA LYS A 117 12.73 14.58 -3.68
C LYS A 117 13.32 13.45 -2.84
N GLU A 118 14.28 13.75 -1.98
CA GLU A 118 14.93 12.80 -1.08
C GLU A 118 13.92 12.17 -0.13
N GLU A 119 13.01 12.97 0.42
CA GLU A 119 11.95 12.49 1.30
C GLU A 119 10.94 11.62 0.55
N PHE A 120 10.55 12.03 -0.66
CA PHE A 120 9.69 11.20 -1.52
C PHE A 120 10.33 9.84 -1.83
N ILE A 121 11.63 9.83 -2.18
CA ILE A 121 12.38 8.60 -2.42
C ILE A 121 12.42 7.73 -1.15
N ARG A 122 12.64 8.32 0.03
CA ARG A 122 12.61 7.61 1.32
C ARG A 122 11.24 6.95 1.58
N LEU A 123 10.15 7.64 1.28
CA LEU A 123 8.79 7.10 1.41
C LEU A 123 8.56 5.93 0.45
N VAL A 124 8.93 6.08 -0.82
CA VAL A 124 8.80 5.01 -1.83
C VAL A 124 9.59 3.77 -1.41
N LYS A 125 10.85 3.92 -1.04
CA LYS A 125 11.73 2.80 -0.63
C LYS A 125 11.26 2.09 0.64
N SER A 126 10.59 2.80 1.54
CA SER A 126 10.03 2.23 2.77
C SER A 126 8.63 1.62 2.58
N GLY A 127 8.08 1.66 1.36
CA GLY A 127 6.74 1.13 1.07
C GLY A 127 5.61 2.01 1.60
N LYS A 128 5.89 3.26 1.98
CA LYS A 128 4.90 4.27 2.34
C LYS A 128 4.27 4.84 1.08
N ILE A 129 3.59 4.00 0.32
CA ILE A 129 2.90 4.31 -0.94
C ILE A 129 1.41 4.07 -0.72
N LEU A 130 0.56 4.99 -1.19
CA LEU A 130 -0.90 4.79 -1.19
C LEU A 130 -1.36 4.33 -2.56
N PHE A 131 -1.98 3.15 -2.62
CA PHE A 131 -2.67 2.68 -3.83
C PHE A 131 -4.15 3.04 -3.79
N CYS A 132 -4.65 3.72 -4.81
CA CYS A 132 -6.07 4.07 -4.90
C CYS A 132 -6.77 3.09 -5.86
N PHE A 133 -7.56 2.16 -5.32
CA PHE A 133 -8.31 1.20 -6.12
C PHE A 133 -9.75 1.67 -6.36
N ASN A 134 -10.25 1.51 -7.58
CA ASN A 134 -11.65 1.81 -7.89
C ASN A 134 -12.58 0.69 -7.37
N THR A 135 -12.16 -0.56 -7.52
CA THR A 135 -12.96 -1.75 -7.25
C THR A 135 -12.20 -2.69 -6.31
N TYR A 136 -12.90 -3.47 -5.49
CA TYR A 136 -12.25 -4.36 -4.52
C TYR A 136 -11.75 -5.65 -5.18
N GLU A 137 -12.31 -5.98 -6.34
CA GLU A 137 -12.11 -7.22 -7.08
C GLU A 137 -10.65 -7.39 -7.57
N ILE A 138 -9.94 -6.28 -7.76
CA ILE A 138 -8.53 -6.26 -8.19
C ILE A 138 -7.54 -6.37 -7.02
N ILE A 139 -8.00 -6.13 -5.79
CA ILE A 139 -7.13 -6.07 -4.61
C ILE A 139 -6.49 -7.43 -4.31
N PRO A 140 -7.21 -8.57 -4.34
CA PRO A 140 -6.60 -9.88 -4.16
C PRO A 140 -5.44 -10.17 -5.12
N ASP A 141 -5.60 -9.82 -6.40
CA ASP A 141 -4.58 -10.07 -7.43
C ASP A 141 -3.34 -9.20 -7.20
N PHE A 142 -3.57 -7.93 -6.82
CA PHE A 142 -2.51 -7.00 -6.45
C PHE A 142 -1.71 -7.51 -5.24
N LEU A 143 -2.40 -7.93 -4.18
CA LEU A 143 -1.77 -8.46 -2.97
C LEU A 143 -0.99 -9.74 -3.30
N MET A 144 -1.57 -10.67 -4.04
CA MET A 144 -0.89 -11.90 -4.47
C MET A 144 0.42 -11.60 -5.21
N ARG A 145 0.42 -10.60 -6.09
CA ARG A 145 1.60 -10.26 -6.89
C ARG A 145 2.70 -9.57 -6.08
N TYR A 146 2.33 -8.64 -5.20
CA TYR A 146 3.31 -7.72 -4.62
C TYR A 146 3.56 -7.92 -3.13
N TYR A 147 2.64 -8.48 -2.37
CA TYR A 147 2.70 -8.47 -0.91
C TYR A 147 4.01 -9.04 -0.33
N LYS A 148 4.49 -10.20 -0.81
CA LYS A 148 5.56 -10.97 -0.15
C LYS A 148 6.87 -10.18 0.04
N ASP A 149 7.31 -9.48 -1.00
CA ASP A 149 8.56 -8.70 -1.01
C ASP A 149 8.31 -7.21 -1.26
N PHE A 150 7.14 -6.72 -0.82
CA PHE A 150 6.82 -5.30 -0.93
C PHE A 150 7.80 -4.46 -0.06
N PRO A 151 8.30 -3.31 -0.54
CA PRO A 151 7.96 -2.64 -1.81
C PRO A 151 8.79 -3.07 -3.02
N ASN A 152 9.83 -3.88 -2.85
CA ASN A 152 10.74 -4.29 -3.93
C ASN A 152 9.98 -5.01 -5.07
N SER A 153 9.14 -5.98 -4.74
CA SER A 153 8.29 -6.69 -5.71
C SER A 153 7.47 -5.75 -6.62
N TYR A 154 7.10 -4.57 -6.11
CA TYR A 154 6.33 -3.58 -6.84
C TYR A 154 7.24 -2.64 -7.66
N ILE A 155 8.29 -2.10 -7.04
CA ILE A 155 9.20 -1.12 -7.65
C ILE A 155 10.06 -1.80 -8.73
N VAL A 156 10.62 -2.96 -8.42
CA VAL A 156 11.55 -3.69 -9.28
C VAL A 156 10.84 -4.74 -10.15
N ASN A 157 9.62 -4.42 -10.60
CA ASN A 157 8.80 -5.32 -11.40
C ASN A 157 9.32 -5.41 -12.85
N LYS A 158 9.91 -6.57 -13.19
CA LYS A 158 10.46 -6.88 -14.52
C LYS A 158 9.47 -6.71 -15.67
N ASP A 159 8.19 -7.04 -15.46
CA ASP A 159 7.17 -6.92 -16.49
C ASP A 159 7.02 -5.46 -16.95
N PHE A 160 7.08 -4.51 -16.00
CA PHE A 160 6.99 -3.09 -16.32
C PHE A 160 8.33 -2.52 -16.81
N ILE A 161 9.45 -2.94 -16.22
CA ILE A 161 10.79 -2.49 -16.62
C ILE A 161 11.10 -2.83 -18.08
N HIS A 162 10.69 -4.02 -18.55
CA HIS A 162 10.93 -4.49 -19.93
C HIS A 162 9.76 -4.23 -20.89
N SER A 163 8.73 -3.49 -20.48
CA SER A 163 7.62 -3.12 -21.35
C SER A 163 7.97 -1.93 -22.26
N GLY A 164 7.13 -1.66 -23.26
CA GLY A 164 7.24 -0.45 -24.08
C GLY A 164 8.48 -0.38 -24.98
N THR A 165 8.89 0.84 -25.32
CA THR A 165 10.04 1.11 -26.21
C THR A 165 11.37 1.07 -25.44
N LEU A 166 12.49 0.96 -26.15
CA LEU A 166 13.83 0.98 -25.55
C LEU A 166 14.10 2.28 -24.77
N GLU A 167 13.57 3.42 -25.24
CA GLU A 167 13.66 4.70 -24.54
C GLU A 167 12.95 4.63 -23.20
N TYR A 168 11.73 4.09 -23.18
CA TYR A 168 10.96 3.90 -21.94
C TYR A 168 11.68 2.95 -20.97
N GLN A 169 12.22 1.83 -21.44
CA GLN A 169 12.97 0.89 -20.61
C GLN A 169 14.22 1.54 -20.00
N LYS A 170 14.95 2.34 -20.80
CA LYS A 170 16.11 3.11 -20.34
C LYS A 170 15.72 4.14 -19.28
N GLU A 171 14.56 4.77 -19.44
CA GLU A 171 14.00 5.71 -18.49
C GLU A 171 13.65 5.04 -17.15
N GLN A 172 12.93 3.91 -17.18
CA GLN A 172 12.63 3.13 -15.97
C GLN A 172 13.92 2.71 -15.25
N THR A 173 14.92 2.25 -16.01
CA THR A 173 16.23 1.85 -15.47
C THR A 173 16.96 3.01 -14.80
N ASN A 174 16.92 4.21 -15.38
CA ASN A 174 17.52 5.40 -14.78
C ASN A 174 16.82 5.82 -13.49
N VAL A 175 15.48 5.74 -13.46
CA VAL A 175 14.70 6.02 -12.25
C VAL A 175 15.03 5.03 -11.14
N LEU A 176 15.19 3.74 -11.44
CA LEU A 176 15.61 2.74 -10.44
C LEU A 176 16.99 3.07 -9.83
N LYS A 177 17.95 3.52 -10.65
CA LYS A 177 19.25 4.00 -10.15
C LYS A 177 19.08 5.21 -9.23
N GLU A 178 18.22 6.15 -9.61
CA GLU A 178 17.95 7.35 -8.79
C GLU A 178 17.25 7.00 -7.47
N LEU A 179 16.36 6.02 -7.47
CA LEU A 179 15.79 5.43 -6.26
C LEU A 179 16.83 4.63 -5.44
N GLY A 180 18.04 4.41 -5.97
CA GLY A 180 19.12 3.69 -5.32
C GLY A 180 18.91 2.18 -5.25
N PHE A 181 18.30 1.60 -6.29
CA PHE A 181 18.22 0.15 -6.49
C PHE A 181 19.39 -0.33 -7.34
N ASP A 182 19.94 -1.50 -6.98
CA ASP A 182 20.92 -2.18 -7.81
C ASP A 182 20.22 -2.84 -9.00
N ILE A 183 20.59 -2.39 -10.21
CA ILE A 183 20.01 -2.86 -11.45
C ILE A 183 20.86 -3.94 -12.14
N GLY A 184 22.00 -4.33 -11.57
CA GLY A 184 22.96 -5.25 -12.20
C GLY A 184 22.36 -6.62 -12.55
N ASN A 185 21.31 -7.04 -11.85
CA ASN A 185 20.58 -8.30 -12.09
C ASN A 185 19.22 -8.12 -12.79
N LEU A 186 18.90 -6.89 -13.23
CA LEU A 186 17.63 -6.54 -13.89
C LEU A 186 17.76 -6.33 -15.39
N LEU A 187 18.99 -6.11 -15.88
CA LEU A 187 19.34 -6.05 -17.30
C LEU A 187 19.78 -7.44 -17.79
#